data_AF-A0A1J0AJP7-F1
#
_entry.id   AF-A0A1J0AJP7-F1
#
_cell.length_a   1.000
_cell.length_b   1.000
_cell.length_c   1.000
_cell.angle_alpha   90.00
_cell.angle_beta   90.00
_cell.angle_gamma   90.00
#
_symmetry.space_group_name_H-M   'P 1'
#
loop_
_entity.id
_entity.type
_entity.pdbx_description
1 polymer ?
#
loop_
_entity_poly.entity_id
_entity_poly.type
_entity_poly.pdbx_seq_one_letter_code
_entity_poly.pdbx_strand_id
1 'polypeptide(L)'
;MRFHGLENQTIYVPSVDLIKKCREFLLKHDYSVQRDYSGRDHSLVRIAEVCFAGDKAEKDANTLFKKLYESIATYKVYAFDYGDFLSTLIELQPIQALDVFLKDDNVSYEIGKSDLHREISPFSKLPIGKAIAWCKESPIYRFKTLASLITPYETNGEHLRLINLAKALVNNSPEPRLVIEAYESAVYPMSCSGSCASIIEQRAEMFEELLSHESPVVVESTKIILSRLKQRAEQERANDELESRQSEERFEW
;
A
#
# COMPACT_ATOMS: atom_id res chain seq x y z
N MET A 1 24.52 -8.37 -11.39
CA MET A 1 24.99 -7.08 -11.92
C MET A 1 24.83 -6.08 -10.79
N ARG A 2 25.92 -5.57 -10.20
CA ARG A 2 25.86 -4.57 -9.13
C ARG A 2 26.47 -3.28 -9.67
N PHE A 3 25.78 -2.16 -9.47
CA PHE A 3 26.34 -0.84 -9.72
C PHE A 3 27.17 -0.45 -8.48
N HIS A 4 28.47 -0.72 -8.48
CA HIS A 4 29.41 -0.17 -7.48
C HIS A 4 30.10 1.07 -8.07
N GLY A 5 30.23 2.15 -7.27
CA GLY A 5 31.13 3.28 -7.58
C GLY A 5 30.50 4.62 -7.97
N LEU A 6 29.28 4.94 -7.53
CA LEU A 6 28.72 6.29 -7.69
C LEU A 6 29.04 7.18 -6.47
N GLU A 7 30.32 7.33 -6.14
CA GLU A 7 30.77 8.49 -5.37
C GLU A 7 31.01 9.64 -6.35
N ASN A 8 30.10 10.62 -6.32
CA ASN A 8 30.19 11.98 -6.84
C ASN A 8 31.19 12.26 -7.98
N GLN A 9 30.68 12.39 -9.24
CA GLN A 9 30.99 13.52 -10.16
C GLN A 9 30.58 13.36 -11.64
N THR A 10 29.73 12.39 -12.02
CA THR A 10 29.11 12.40 -13.37
C THR A 10 27.73 11.78 -13.34
N ILE A 11 26.73 12.49 -13.88
CA ILE A 11 25.40 11.94 -14.16
C ILE A 11 25.59 10.90 -15.27
N TYR A 12 25.84 9.64 -14.89
CA TYR A 12 25.90 8.54 -15.83
C TYR A 12 24.49 8.30 -16.38
N VAL A 13 24.30 8.52 -17.67
CA VAL A 13 23.06 8.19 -18.38
C VAL A 13 23.26 6.84 -19.06
N PRO A 14 22.56 5.78 -18.62
CA PRO A 14 22.64 4.45 -19.22
C PRO A 14 22.25 4.48 -20.70
N SER A 15 22.95 3.69 -21.53
CA SER A 15 22.60 3.59 -22.95
C SER A 15 21.24 2.90 -23.13
N VAL A 16 20.56 3.18 -24.25
CA VAL A 16 19.29 2.55 -24.61
C VAL A 16 19.41 1.02 -24.65
N ASP A 17 20.53 0.49 -25.15
CA ASP A 17 20.80 -0.95 -25.19
C ASP A 17 20.95 -1.55 -23.80
N LEU A 18 21.61 -0.84 -22.88
CA LEU A 18 21.74 -1.29 -21.49
C LEU A 18 20.37 -1.31 -20.81
N ILE A 19 19.56 -0.26 -20.97
CA ILE A 19 18.18 -0.20 -20.47
C ILE A 19 17.37 -1.39 -20.99
N LYS A 20 17.42 -1.65 -22.30
CA LYS A 20 16.71 -2.78 -22.93
C LYS A 20 17.15 -4.12 -22.34
N LYS A 21 18.46 -4.35 -22.20
CA LYS A 21 18.99 -5.59 -21.58
C LYS A 21 18.57 -5.74 -20.11
N CYS A 22 18.54 -4.64 -19.35
CA CYS A 22 18.06 -4.64 -17.97
C CYS A 22 16.58 -5.03 -17.87
N ARG A 23 15.72 -4.51 -18.77
CA ARG A 23 14.31 -4.91 -18.83
C ARG A 23 14.15 -6.36 -19.23
N GLU A 24 14.85 -6.80 -20.28
CA GLU A 24 14.83 -8.21 -20.71
C GLU A 24 15.28 -9.15 -19.59
N PHE A 25 16.28 -8.75 -18.79
CA PHE A 25 16.70 -9.49 -17.60
C PHE A 25 15.56 -9.61 -16.59
N LEU A 26 14.92 -8.50 -16.19
CA LEU A 26 13.82 -8.53 -15.22
C LEU A 26 12.62 -9.34 -15.73
N LEU A 27 12.27 -9.21 -17.02
CA LEU A 27 11.20 -9.99 -17.66
C LEU A 27 11.49 -11.50 -17.67
N LYS A 28 12.75 -11.90 -17.85
CA LYS A 28 13.17 -13.31 -17.87
C LYS A 28 13.52 -13.86 -16.48
N HIS A 29 13.70 -13.00 -15.47
CA HIS A 29 14.07 -13.40 -14.13
C HIS A 29 13.05 -14.36 -13.53
N ASP A 30 13.51 -15.45 -12.92
CA ASP A 30 12.65 -16.38 -12.21
C ASP A 30 12.49 -15.94 -10.75
N TYR A 31 11.30 -15.41 -10.46
CA TYR A 31 10.95 -14.89 -9.13
C TYR A 31 10.62 -16.01 -8.12
N SER A 32 10.44 -17.26 -8.57
CA SER A 32 10.08 -18.39 -7.68
C SER A 32 11.28 -18.98 -6.93
N VAL A 33 12.51 -18.75 -7.40
CA VAL A 33 13.71 -19.35 -6.81
C VAL A 33 14.16 -18.54 -5.59
N GLN A 34 13.63 -18.87 -4.40
CA GLN A 34 14.14 -18.37 -3.13
C GLN A 34 15.51 -19.01 -2.80
N ARG A 35 16.52 -18.17 -2.64
CA ARG A 35 17.89 -18.44 -2.16
C ARG A 35 18.35 -17.14 -1.51
N ASP A 36 18.30 -17.13 -0.19
CA ASP A 36 18.69 -16.06 0.72
C ASP A 36 17.86 -14.77 0.69
N TYR A 37 17.29 -14.49 1.86
CA TYR A 37 16.29 -13.46 2.17
C TYR A 37 16.80 -12.01 2.15
N SER A 38 18.09 -11.72 1.98
CA SER A 38 18.61 -10.41 2.41
C SER A 38 19.28 -9.53 1.34
N GLY A 39 19.39 -9.95 0.07
CA GLY A 39 20.22 -9.20 -0.90
C GLY A 39 19.71 -9.03 -2.33
N ARG A 40 18.67 -9.76 -2.75
CA ARG A 40 18.18 -9.71 -4.14
C ARG A 40 17.23 -8.56 -4.39
N ASP A 41 16.33 -8.27 -3.46
CA ASP A 41 15.32 -7.22 -3.62
C ASP A 41 15.98 -5.86 -3.91
N HIS A 42 16.96 -5.45 -3.09
CA HIS A 42 17.73 -4.22 -3.32
C HIS A 42 18.43 -4.18 -4.69
N SER A 43 18.94 -5.30 -5.19
CA SER A 43 19.57 -5.33 -6.51
C SER A 43 18.55 -5.16 -7.63
N LEU A 44 17.37 -5.75 -7.49
CA LEU A 44 16.26 -5.60 -8.43
C LEU A 44 15.71 -4.17 -8.42
N VAL A 45 15.57 -3.55 -7.25
CA VAL A 45 15.20 -2.15 -7.07
C VAL A 45 16.12 -1.23 -7.88
N ARG A 46 17.44 -1.35 -7.73
CA ARG A 46 18.41 -0.52 -8.48
C ARG A 46 18.30 -0.69 -9.99
N ILE A 47 18.01 -1.91 -10.46
CA ILE A 47 17.80 -2.15 -11.89
C ILE A 47 16.49 -1.50 -12.35
N ALA A 48 15.42 -1.59 -11.55
CA ALA A 48 14.12 -1.00 -11.85
C ALA A 48 14.17 0.52 -11.94
N GLU A 49 14.79 1.21 -10.96
CA GLU A 49 14.99 2.66 -10.97
C GLU A 49 15.59 3.16 -12.29
N VAL A 50 16.54 2.41 -12.83
CA VAL A 50 17.21 2.75 -14.08
C VAL A 50 16.35 2.46 -15.31
N CYS A 51 15.75 1.27 -15.38
CA CYS A 51 15.18 0.79 -16.63
C CYS A 51 13.68 1.03 -16.77
N PHE A 52 12.95 1.21 -15.67
CA PHE A 52 11.50 1.47 -15.66
C PHE A 52 11.14 2.95 -15.45
N ALA A 53 12.10 3.87 -15.47
CA ALA A 53 11.82 5.29 -15.48
C ALA A 53 11.20 5.76 -16.82
N GLY A 54 10.10 6.51 -16.72
CA GLY A 54 9.45 7.20 -17.84
C GLY A 54 8.56 6.35 -18.76
N ASP A 55 7.87 7.01 -19.68
CA ASP A 55 6.76 6.44 -20.47
C ASP A 55 7.19 5.37 -21.50
N LYS A 56 8.50 5.28 -21.80
CA LYS A 56 9.02 4.25 -22.72
C LYS A 56 9.07 2.86 -22.11
N ALA A 57 8.74 2.70 -20.84
CA ALA A 57 8.77 1.41 -20.14
C ALA A 57 7.39 0.75 -20.01
N GLU A 58 6.30 1.41 -20.40
CA GLU A 58 4.92 0.97 -20.13
C GLU A 58 4.63 -0.46 -20.57
N LYS A 59 5.04 -0.84 -21.80
CA LYS A 59 4.79 -2.20 -22.34
C LYS A 59 5.54 -3.27 -21.55
N ASP A 60 6.80 -3.00 -21.24
CA ASP A 60 7.64 -3.91 -20.45
C ASP A 60 7.10 -3.98 -19.01
N ALA A 61 6.61 -2.87 -18.47
CA ALA A 61 6.08 -2.78 -17.12
C ALA A 61 4.79 -3.58 -16.99
N ASN A 62 3.87 -3.41 -17.94
CA ASN A 62 2.65 -4.19 -18.01
C ASN A 62 2.93 -5.71 -18.09
N THR A 63 3.93 -6.09 -18.89
CA THR A 63 4.35 -7.50 -19.02
C THR A 63 4.91 -8.02 -17.69
N LEU A 64 5.74 -7.23 -17.02
CA LEU A 64 6.33 -7.59 -15.74
C LEU A 64 5.28 -7.70 -14.63
N PHE A 65 4.38 -6.72 -14.51
CA PHE A 65 3.30 -6.76 -13.53
C PHE A 65 2.38 -7.96 -13.74
N LYS A 66 2.02 -8.31 -14.98
CA LYS A 66 1.22 -9.52 -15.26
C LYS A 66 1.92 -10.79 -14.80
N LYS A 67 3.23 -10.90 -15.05
CA LYS A 67 4.03 -12.04 -14.60
C LYS A 67 4.07 -12.14 -13.07
N LEU A 68 4.25 -11.02 -12.38
CA LEU A 68 4.25 -10.96 -10.91
C LEU A 68 2.86 -11.30 -10.37
N TYR A 69 1.81 -10.71 -10.93
CA TYR A 69 0.41 -11.02 -10.62
C TYR A 69 0.13 -12.52 -10.73
N GLU A 70 0.47 -13.15 -11.86
CA GLU A 70 0.25 -14.59 -12.06
C GLU A 70 1.03 -15.44 -11.06
N SER A 71 2.24 -15.02 -10.71
CA SER A 71 3.08 -15.74 -9.75
C SER A 71 2.51 -15.66 -8.33
N ILE A 72 2.00 -14.50 -7.93
CA ILE A 72 1.34 -14.27 -6.64
C ILE A 72 0.00 -15.01 -6.60
N ALA A 73 -0.84 -14.84 -7.62
CA ALA A 73 -2.15 -15.50 -7.73
C ALA A 73 -2.07 -17.03 -7.69
N THR A 74 -0.95 -17.61 -8.13
CA THR A 74 -0.70 -19.06 -8.10
C THR A 74 0.14 -19.51 -6.91
N TYR A 75 0.37 -18.63 -5.92
CA TYR A 75 1.15 -18.88 -4.71
C TYR A 75 2.58 -19.39 -4.98
N LYS A 76 3.15 -19.05 -6.15
CA LYS A 76 4.55 -19.38 -6.48
C LYS A 76 5.53 -18.42 -5.82
N VAL A 77 5.06 -17.22 -5.50
CA VAL A 77 5.81 -16.12 -4.91
C VAL A 77 4.90 -15.38 -3.95
N TYR A 78 5.42 -14.95 -2.81
CA TYR A 78 4.71 -14.02 -1.95
C TYR A 78 5.11 -12.58 -2.26
N ALA A 79 4.16 -11.65 -2.21
CA ALA A 79 4.42 -10.24 -2.50
C ALA A 79 5.45 -9.64 -1.54
N PHE A 80 5.45 -10.06 -0.28
CA PHE A 80 6.39 -9.57 0.72
C PHE A 80 7.84 -9.97 0.46
N ASP A 81 8.10 -11.02 -0.32
CA ASP A 81 9.47 -11.41 -0.71
C ASP A 81 10.15 -10.35 -1.61
N TYR A 82 9.34 -9.48 -2.22
CA TYR A 82 9.76 -8.46 -3.18
C TYR A 82 9.18 -7.08 -2.83
N GLY A 83 8.99 -6.79 -1.55
CA GLY A 83 8.30 -5.58 -1.07
C GLY A 83 8.89 -4.28 -1.62
N ASP A 84 10.22 -4.08 -1.53
CA ASP A 84 10.84 -2.83 -2.02
C ASP A 84 10.83 -2.77 -3.55
N PHE A 85 11.03 -3.90 -4.24
CA PHE A 85 10.97 -3.96 -5.70
C PHE A 85 9.57 -3.67 -6.24
N LEU A 86 8.52 -4.25 -5.64
CA LEU A 86 7.14 -3.96 -5.98
C LEU A 86 6.82 -2.48 -5.75
N SER A 87 7.19 -1.95 -4.57
CA SER A 87 7.00 -0.54 -4.23
C SER A 87 7.64 0.38 -5.27
N THR A 88 8.91 0.13 -5.59
CA THR A 88 9.67 0.88 -6.60
C THR A 88 9.02 0.82 -7.98
N LEU A 89 8.62 -0.36 -8.44
CA LEU A 89 8.00 -0.52 -9.76
C LEU A 89 6.64 0.19 -9.84
N ILE A 90 5.83 0.09 -8.79
CA ILE A 90 4.51 0.74 -8.71
C ILE A 90 4.66 2.27 -8.77
N GLU A 91 5.64 2.83 -8.07
CA GLU A 91 5.93 4.26 -8.13
C GLU A 91 6.38 4.72 -9.54
N LEU A 92 7.22 3.91 -10.21
CA LEU A 92 7.73 4.22 -11.55
C LEU A 92 6.67 4.09 -12.65
N GLN A 93 5.79 3.10 -12.56
CA GLN A 93 4.82 2.73 -13.60
C GLN A 93 3.41 2.56 -13.00
N PRO A 94 2.84 3.63 -12.43
CA PRO A 94 1.65 3.55 -11.57
C PRO A 94 0.39 3.10 -12.32
N ILE A 95 0.18 3.59 -13.54
CA ILE A 95 -1.03 3.26 -14.32
C ILE A 95 -1.04 1.76 -14.66
N GLN A 96 0.11 1.24 -15.11
CA GLN A 96 0.25 -0.17 -15.47
C GLN A 96 0.10 -1.08 -14.23
N ALA A 97 0.59 -0.66 -13.07
CA ALA A 97 0.38 -1.37 -11.82
C ALA A 97 -1.09 -1.41 -11.43
N LEU A 98 -1.77 -0.26 -11.44
CA LEU A 98 -3.19 -0.14 -11.11
C LEU A 98 -4.05 -1.03 -12.02
N ASP A 99 -3.80 -1.00 -13.34
CA ASP A 99 -4.55 -1.80 -14.31
C ASP A 99 -4.33 -3.31 -14.20
N VAL A 100 -3.22 -3.75 -13.60
CA VAL A 100 -2.92 -5.18 -13.45
C VAL A 100 -3.37 -5.69 -12.09
N PHE A 101 -3.00 -5.00 -11.02
CA PHE A 101 -3.19 -5.53 -9.68
C PHE A 101 -4.62 -5.36 -9.17
N LEU A 102 -5.33 -4.29 -9.54
CA LEU A 102 -6.67 -3.99 -9.02
C LEU A 102 -7.80 -4.76 -9.73
N LYS A 103 -7.50 -5.95 -10.26
CA LYS A 103 -8.46 -6.84 -10.93
C LYS A 103 -8.95 -7.98 -10.05
N ASP A 104 -8.17 -8.36 -9.05
CA ASP A 104 -8.45 -9.46 -8.12
C ASP A 104 -8.16 -9.01 -6.70
N ASP A 105 -9.13 -9.20 -5.81
CA ASP A 105 -9.09 -8.67 -4.45
C ASP A 105 -8.00 -9.36 -3.60
N ASN A 106 -7.70 -10.65 -3.83
CA ASN A 106 -6.70 -11.37 -3.05
C ASN A 106 -5.29 -10.88 -3.40
N VAL A 107 -4.97 -10.78 -4.69
CA VAL A 107 -3.66 -10.27 -5.13
C VAL A 107 -3.50 -8.80 -4.75
N SER A 108 -4.56 -8.00 -4.90
CA SER A 108 -4.56 -6.59 -4.49
C SER A 108 -4.25 -6.44 -3.00
N TYR A 109 -4.89 -7.24 -2.15
CA TYR A 109 -4.69 -7.23 -0.72
C TYR A 109 -3.25 -7.60 -0.34
N GLU A 110 -2.68 -8.64 -0.96
CA GLU A 110 -1.31 -9.07 -0.68
C GLU A 110 -0.29 -8.00 -1.07
N ILE A 111 -0.46 -7.36 -2.24
CA ILE A 111 0.43 -6.27 -2.69
C ILE A 111 0.27 -5.03 -1.83
N GLY A 112 -0.96 -4.68 -1.44
CA GLY A 112 -1.20 -3.58 -0.50
C GLY A 112 -0.49 -3.77 0.84
N LYS A 113 -0.09 -5.01 1.17
CA LYS A 113 0.59 -5.39 2.41
C LYS A 113 1.99 -5.95 2.19
N SER A 114 2.56 -5.76 1.00
CA SER A 114 3.87 -6.33 0.65
C SER A 114 5.04 -5.71 1.44
N ASP A 115 4.90 -4.47 1.91
CA ASP A 115 5.91 -3.83 2.77
C ASP A 115 5.63 -4.16 4.25
N LEU A 116 6.16 -5.31 4.69
CA LEU A 116 6.05 -5.76 6.07
C LEU A 116 6.81 -4.86 7.06
N HIS A 117 7.78 -4.06 6.59
CA HIS A 117 8.61 -3.23 7.46
C HIS A 117 8.01 -1.86 7.74
N ARG A 118 7.22 -1.31 6.81
CA ARG A 118 6.70 0.06 6.92
C ARG A 118 5.23 0.16 7.24
N GLU A 119 4.45 -0.94 7.16
CA GLU A 119 2.98 -0.91 7.19
C GLU A 119 2.37 0.06 6.14
N ILE A 120 3.15 0.51 5.17
CA ILE A 120 2.74 1.46 4.15
C ILE A 120 2.55 0.70 2.85
N SER A 121 1.32 0.72 2.35
CA SER A 121 1.03 0.17 1.03
C SER A 121 1.85 0.86 -0.07
N PRO A 122 2.40 0.11 -1.03
CA PRO A 122 3.01 0.66 -2.25
C PRO A 122 2.15 1.69 -2.99
N PHE A 123 0.83 1.55 -2.91
CA PHE A 123 -0.12 2.45 -3.58
C PHE A 123 -0.29 3.80 -2.87
N SER A 124 0.23 3.95 -1.65
CA SER A 124 0.09 5.19 -0.87
C SER A 124 0.96 6.33 -1.40
N LYS A 125 1.99 6.00 -2.20
CA LYS A 125 2.97 6.97 -2.73
C LYS A 125 2.75 7.34 -4.19
N LEU A 126 1.61 6.93 -4.77
CA LEU A 126 1.30 7.22 -6.16
C LEU A 126 1.24 8.73 -6.42
N PRO A 127 1.73 9.21 -7.59
CA PRO A 127 1.54 10.59 -8.00
C PRO A 127 0.04 10.92 -8.08
N ILE A 128 -0.43 11.87 -7.24
CA ILE A 128 -1.85 12.19 -7.07
C ILE A 128 -2.55 12.45 -8.41
N GLY A 129 -1.94 13.23 -9.29
CA GLY A 129 -2.52 13.52 -10.61
C GLY A 129 -2.76 12.28 -11.46
N LYS A 130 -1.83 11.31 -11.45
CA LYS A 130 -1.97 10.04 -12.19
C LYS A 130 -3.03 9.14 -11.55
N ALA A 131 -3.03 9.04 -10.22
CA ALA A 131 -4.03 8.25 -9.49
C ALA A 131 -5.46 8.77 -9.71
N ILE A 132 -5.69 10.07 -9.59
CA ILE A 132 -7.00 10.68 -9.80
C ILE A 132 -7.45 10.57 -11.27
N ALA A 133 -6.54 10.75 -12.23
CA ALA A 133 -6.86 10.54 -13.64
C ALA A 133 -7.30 9.09 -13.91
N TRP A 134 -6.58 8.11 -13.36
CA TRP A 134 -6.95 6.70 -13.45
C TRP A 134 -8.32 6.43 -12.81
N CYS A 135 -8.60 6.98 -11.62
CA CYS A 135 -9.89 6.81 -10.97
C CYS A 135 -11.05 7.37 -11.82
N LYS A 136 -10.85 8.49 -12.52
CA LYS A 136 -11.88 9.15 -13.33
C LYS A 136 -12.36 8.34 -14.54
N GLU A 137 -11.61 7.35 -15.01
CA GLU A 137 -12.05 6.47 -16.11
C GLU A 137 -13.15 5.49 -15.68
N SER A 138 -13.22 5.12 -14.40
CA SER A 138 -14.33 4.36 -13.83
C SER A 138 -14.59 4.81 -12.39
N PRO A 139 -15.21 5.99 -12.21
CA PRO A 139 -15.23 6.72 -10.94
C PRO A 139 -15.83 5.91 -9.77
N ILE A 140 -16.96 5.25 -9.99
CA ILE A 140 -17.65 4.53 -8.90
C ILE A 140 -16.79 3.40 -8.34
N TYR A 141 -16.12 2.64 -9.21
CA TYR A 141 -15.32 1.49 -8.81
C TYR A 141 -13.92 1.90 -8.34
N ARG A 142 -13.20 2.67 -9.17
CA ARG A 142 -11.76 2.89 -8.98
C ARG A 142 -11.41 3.78 -7.80
N PHE A 143 -12.26 4.73 -7.41
CA PHE A 143 -12.04 5.51 -6.19
C PHE A 143 -12.10 4.63 -4.94
N LYS A 144 -13.13 3.79 -4.82
CA LYS A 144 -13.30 2.85 -3.71
C LYS A 144 -12.16 1.82 -3.67
N THR A 145 -11.84 1.20 -4.81
CA THR A 145 -10.80 0.16 -4.88
C THR A 145 -9.43 0.70 -4.50
N LEU A 146 -9.05 1.88 -5.00
CA LEU A 146 -7.77 2.48 -4.62
C LEU A 146 -7.77 2.87 -3.13
N ALA A 147 -8.88 3.43 -2.63
CA ALA A 147 -9.00 3.78 -1.22
C ALA A 147 -8.82 2.59 -0.27
N SER A 148 -9.30 1.40 -0.64
CA SER A 148 -9.13 0.19 0.18
C SER A 148 -7.71 -0.38 0.21
N LEU A 149 -6.83 0.10 -0.68
CA LEU A 149 -5.47 -0.44 -0.85
C LEU A 149 -4.39 0.48 -0.32
N ILE A 150 -4.64 1.76 -0.16
CA ILE A 150 -3.65 2.68 0.40
C ILE A 150 -3.60 2.56 1.92
N THR A 151 -2.46 2.90 2.51
CA THR A 151 -2.39 3.31 3.90
C THR A 151 -2.75 4.80 3.93
N PRO A 152 -3.96 5.18 4.40
CA PRO A 152 -4.50 6.52 4.17
C PRO A 152 -3.91 7.57 5.12
N TYR A 153 -3.03 7.18 6.04
CA TYR A 153 -2.46 8.05 7.07
C TYR A 153 -0.94 8.10 7.05
N GLU A 154 -0.41 9.17 7.63
CA GLU A 154 1.00 9.35 7.97
C GLU A 154 1.14 9.87 9.40
N THR A 155 2.31 9.68 9.99
CA THR A 155 2.62 10.21 11.31
C THR A 155 2.84 11.72 11.26
N ASN A 156 2.28 12.43 12.24
CA ASN A 156 2.42 13.86 12.43
C ASN A 156 2.67 14.15 13.93
N GLY A 157 3.93 14.00 14.35
CA GLY A 157 4.27 13.99 15.77
C GLY A 157 3.70 12.74 16.43
N GLU A 158 2.87 12.92 17.45
CA GLU A 158 2.21 11.83 18.19
C GLU A 158 0.87 11.39 17.55
N HIS A 159 0.36 12.18 16.60
CA HIS A 159 -0.95 11.96 15.98
C HIS A 159 -0.84 11.41 14.56
N LEU A 160 -1.94 10.83 14.06
CA LEU A 160 -2.08 10.40 12.68
C LEU A 160 -2.95 11.38 11.89
N ARG A 161 -2.57 11.65 10.64
CA ARG A 161 -3.34 12.50 9.70
C ARG A 161 -3.46 11.86 8.34
N LEU A 162 -4.46 12.26 7.54
CA LEU A 162 -4.56 11.72 6.18
C LEU A 162 -3.42 12.22 5.29
N ILE A 163 -2.89 11.31 4.48
CA ILE A 163 -1.98 11.64 3.38
C ILE A 163 -2.71 12.43 2.29
N ASN A 164 -1.96 13.20 1.51
CA ASN A 164 -2.53 14.03 0.45
C ASN A 164 -3.28 13.22 -0.62
N LEU A 165 -2.84 11.98 -0.90
CA LEU A 165 -3.55 11.10 -1.82
C LEU A 165 -4.94 10.72 -1.29
N ALA A 166 -5.06 10.40 0.00
CA ALA A 166 -6.34 10.06 0.63
C ALA A 166 -7.30 11.25 0.60
N LYS A 167 -6.82 12.45 0.95
CA LYS A 167 -7.58 13.71 0.80
C LYS A 167 -8.09 13.90 -0.64
N ALA A 168 -7.22 13.69 -1.62
CA ALA A 168 -7.57 13.85 -3.03
C ALA A 168 -8.64 12.83 -3.49
N LEU A 169 -8.60 11.59 -2.99
CA LEU A 169 -9.61 10.57 -3.28
C LEU A 169 -10.98 10.96 -2.72
N VAL A 170 -11.05 11.45 -1.48
CA VAL A 170 -12.30 11.94 -0.88
C VAL A 170 -12.87 13.11 -1.71
N ASN A 171 -12.03 14.09 -2.06
CA ASN A 171 -12.48 15.33 -2.70
C ASN A 171 -12.89 15.15 -4.17
N ASN A 172 -12.36 14.14 -4.87
CA ASN A 172 -12.65 13.92 -6.29
C ASN A 172 -13.63 12.76 -6.55
N SER A 173 -13.96 11.98 -5.53
CA SER A 173 -14.88 10.84 -5.68
C SER A 173 -16.32 11.34 -5.89
N PRO A 174 -17.09 10.74 -6.81
CA PRO A 174 -18.53 10.97 -6.87
C PRO A 174 -19.26 10.40 -5.65
N GLU A 175 -18.67 9.42 -4.97
CA GLU A 175 -19.21 8.74 -3.79
C GLU A 175 -18.17 8.82 -2.65
N PRO A 176 -17.96 9.99 -2.02
CA PRO A 176 -16.95 10.18 -0.99
C PRO A 176 -17.18 9.28 0.23
N ARG A 177 -18.44 8.95 0.52
CA ARG A 177 -18.81 7.98 1.56
C ARG A 177 -18.12 6.63 1.37
N LEU A 178 -18.13 6.07 0.16
CA LEU A 178 -17.53 4.76 -0.12
C LEU A 178 -16.00 4.79 0.03
N VAL A 179 -15.37 5.92 -0.26
CA VAL A 179 -13.92 6.13 -0.06
C VAL A 179 -13.58 6.17 1.42
N ILE A 180 -14.37 6.91 2.21
CA ILE A 180 -14.19 7.03 3.66
C ILE A 180 -14.42 5.68 4.35
N GLU A 181 -15.45 4.94 3.96
CA GLU A 181 -15.70 3.55 4.41
C GLU A 181 -14.55 2.60 4.05
N ALA A 182 -13.91 2.78 2.90
CA ALA A 182 -12.79 1.94 2.49
C ALA A 182 -11.52 2.16 3.34
N TYR A 183 -11.35 3.33 3.97
CA TYR A 183 -10.22 3.58 4.89
C TYR A 183 -10.31 2.85 6.22
N GLU A 184 -11.51 2.35 6.57
CA GLU A 184 -11.72 1.63 7.83
C GLU A 184 -10.86 0.37 7.92
N SER A 185 -10.57 -0.30 6.80
CA SER A 185 -9.71 -1.49 6.76
C SER A 185 -8.28 -1.21 7.24
N ALA A 186 -7.77 0.01 7.04
CA ALA A 186 -6.43 0.41 7.47
C ALA A 186 -6.36 0.70 8.97
N VAL A 187 -7.49 0.93 9.63
CA VAL A 187 -7.54 1.13 11.08
C VAL A 187 -7.24 -0.17 11.81
N TYR A 188 -7.69 -1.30 11.29
CA TYR A 188 -7.56 -2.58 11.97
C TYR A 188 -6.14 -3.16 11.81
N PRO A 189 -5.40 -3.37 12.91
CA PRO A 189 -4.13 -4.09 12.85
C PRO A 189 -4.36 -5.56 12.48
N MET A 190 -3.40 -6.16 11.75
CA MET A 190 -3.44 -7.59 11.45
C MET A 190 -3.12 -8.47 12.66
N SER A 191 -2.34 -7.92 13.59
CA SER A 191 -1.94 -8.54 14.84
C SER A 191 -1.75 -7.44 15.88
N CYS A 192 -2.16 -7.68 17.11
CA CYS A 192 -1.92 -6.74 18.21
C CYS A 192 -0.87 -7.34 19.13
N SER A 193 0.31 -6.72 19.17
CA SER A 193 1.26 -6.91 20.27
C SER A 193 0.99 -5.80 21.30
N GLY A 194 0.04 -6.02 22.20
CA GLY A 194 -0.46 -5.01 23.15
C GLY A 194 -1.95 -4.71 22.93
N SER A 195 -2.42 -3.54 23.36
CA SER A 195 -3.85 -3.20 23.28
C SER A 195 -4.28 -2.87 21.85
N CYS A 196 -5.08 -3.74 21.23
CA CYS A 196 -5.72 -3.47 19.94
C CYS A 196 -6.53 -2.17 19.97
N ALA A 197 -7.20 -1.91 21.10
CA ALA A 197 -8.03 -0.73 21.27
C ALA A 197 -7.23 0.56 21.08
N SER A 198 -6.04 0.64 21.69
CA SER A 198 -5.17 1.82 21.56
C SER A 198 -4.71 2.05 20.11
N ILE A 199 -4.42 0.98 19.35
CA ILE A 199 -4.06 1.08 17.93
C ILE A 199 -5.26 1.58 17.10
N ILE A 200 -6.46 1.05 17.36
CA ILE A 200 -7.69 1.48 16.68
C ILE A 200 -7.96 2.96 16.97
N GLU A 201 -7.84 3.40 18.22
CA GLU A 201 -8.05 4.78 18.63
C GLU A 201 -7.05 5.72 17.95
N GLN A 202 -5.76 5.40 18.01
CA GLN A 202 -4.71 6.20 17.38
C GLN A 202 -4.93 6.32 15.86
N ARG A 203 -5.26 5.22 15.18
CA ARG A 203 -5.54 5.24 13.73
C ARG A 203 -6.87 5.91 13.39
N ALA A 204 -7.83 5.96 14.30
CA ALA A 204 -9.07 6.70 14.10
C ALA A 204 -8.86 8.22 14.05
N GLU A 205 -7.80 8.75 14.69
CA GLU A 205 -7.47 10.19 14.68
C GLU A 205 -7.34 10.76 13.27
N MET A 206 -6.91 9.94 12.28
CA MET A 206 -6.77 10.40 10.89
C MET A 206 -8.08 10.95 10.31
N PHE A 207 -9.23 10.47 10.80
CA PHE A 207 -10.55 10.90 10.32
C PHE A 207 -10.96 12.28 10.84
N GLU A 208 -10.34 12.80 11.91
CA GLU A 208 -10.78 14.02 12.58
C GLU A 208 -10.73 15.25 11.66
N GLU A 209 -9.73 15.34 10.79
CA GLU A 209 -9.63 16.44 9.83
C GLU A 209 -10.82 16.49 8.84
N LEU A 210 -11.47 15.34 8.56
CA LEU A 210 -12.65 15.28 7.70
C LEU A 210 -13.94 15.80 8.39
N LEU A 211 -13.94 16.00 9.71
CA LEU A 211 -15.09 16.59 10.42
C LEU A 211 -15.30 18.08 10.09
N SER A 212 -14.25 18.74 9.61
CA SER A 212 -14.27 20.15 9.19
C SER A 212 -14.45 20.35 7.68
N HIS A 213 -14.71 19.27 6.95
CA HIS A 213 -14.82 19.29 5.49
C HIS A 213 -16.05 20.06 5.00
N GLU A 214 -15.95 20.72 3.85
CA GLU A 214 -17.02 21.55 3.27
C GLU A 214 -18.28 20.76 2.87
N SER A 215 -18.10 19.50 2.45
CA SER A 215 -19.19 18.60 2.07
C SER A 215 -19.86 17.98 3.30
N PRO A 216 -21.18 18.20 3.50
CA PRO A 216 -21.92 17.59 4.60
C PRO A 216 -21.90 16.05 4.57
N VAL A 217 -21.87 15.46 3.37
CA VAL A 217 -21.82 14.00 3.18
C VAL A 217 -20.52 13.41 3.75
N VAL A 218 -19.40 14.12 3.56
CA VAL A 218 -18.10 13.72 4.14
C VAL A 218 -18.19 13.77 5.65
N VAL A 219 -18.66 14.89 6.21
CA VAL A 219 -18.76 15.09 7.67
C VAL A 219 -19.68 14.04 8.32
N GLU A 220 -20.83 13.75 7.72
CA GLU A 220 -21.76 12.74 8.22
C GLU A 220 -21.17 11.33 8.16
N SER A 221 -20.56 10.96 7.03
CA SER A 221 -19.91 9.65 6.87
C SER A 221 -18.78 9.46 7.88
N THR A 222 -17.96 10.49 8.09
CA THR A 222 -16.87 10.48 9.08
C THR A 222 -17.40 10.26 10.51
N LYS A 223 -18.48 10.93 10.91
CA LYS A 223 -19.10 10.73 12.23
C LYS A 223 -19.57 9.29 12.44
N ILE A 224 -20.17 8.69 11.42
CA ILE A 224 -20.62 7.29 11.46
C ILE A 224 -19.43 6.34 11.66
N ILE A 225 -18.33 6.54 10.93
CA ILE A 225 -17.13 5.71 11.07
C ILE A 225 -16.50 5.89 12.45
N LEU A 226 -16.28 7.12 12.90
CA LEU A 226 -15.70 7.37 14.23
C LEU A 226 -16.52 6.73 15.35
N SER A 227 -17.85 6.80 15.27
CA SER A 227 -18.73 6.13 16.23
C SER A 227 -18.54 4.61 16.24
N ARG A 228 -18.37 3.99 15.07
CA ARG A 228 -18.18 2.55 14.93
C ARG A 228 -16.81 2.11 15.42
N LEU A 229 -15.76 2.86 15.08
CA LEU A 229 -14.40 2.62 15.54
C LEU A 229 -14.29 2.73 17.06
N LYS A 230 -14.97 3.73 17.67
CA LYS A 230 -15.06 3.87 19.12
C LYS A 230 -15.71 2.65 19.78
N GLN A 231 -16.87 2.20 19.27
CA GLN A 231 -17.53 1.01 19.77
C GLN A 231 -16.63 -0.23 19.65
N ARG A 232 -15.90 -0.35 18.53
CA ARG A 232 -14.97 -1.47 18.34
C ARG A 232 -13.81 -1.43 19.33
N ALA A 233 -13.20 -0.25 19.55
CA ALA A 233 -12.13 -0.09 20.53
C ALA A 233 -12.60 -0.45 21.95
N GLU A 234 -13.81 -0.04 22.35
CA GLU A 234 -14.41 -0.42 23.64
C GLU A 234 -14.60 -1.93 23.77
N GLN A 235 -15.04 -2.60 22.70
CA GLN A 235 -15.17 -4.06 22.68
C GLN A 235 -13.81 -4.77 22.83
N GLU A 236 -12.76 -4.30 22.15
CA GLU A 236 -11.42 -4.88 22.28
C GLU A 236 -10.88 -4.71 23.71
N ARG A 237 -11.07 -3.54 24.35
CA ARG A 237 -10.67 -3.38 25.77
C ARG A 237 -11.37 -4.36 26.70
N ALA A 238 -12.67 -4.57 26.49
CA ALA A 238 -13.44 -5.52 27.31
C ALA A 238 -12.97 -6.97 27.12
N ASN A 239 -12.58 -7.34 25.89
CA ASN A 239 -12.01 -8.66 25.59
C ASN A 239 -10.64 -8.84 26.26
N ASP A 240 -9.74 -7.86 26.13
CA ASP A 240 -8.40 -7.87 26.73
C ASP A 240 -8.47 -8.04 28.27
N GLU A 241 -9.40 -7.34 28.92
CA GLU A 241 -9.64 -7.45 30.37
C GLU A 241 -10.16 -8.83 30.78
N LEU A 242 -11.08 -9.42 29.98
CA LEU A 242 -11.65 -10.72 30.26
C LEU A 242 -10.59 -11.84 30.13
N GLU A 243 -9.78 -11.79 29.07
CA GLU A 243 -8.69 -12.75 28.86
C GLU A 243 -7.63 -12.66 29.96
N SER A 244 -7.29 -11.43 30.38
CA SER A 244 -6.34 -11.19 31.47
C SER A 244 -6.82 -11.85 32.77
N ARG A 245 -8.09 -11.62 33.17
CA ARG A 245 -8.69 -12.26 34.37
C ARG A 245 -8.67 -13.80 34.30
N GLN A 246 -9.06 -14.37 33.16
CA GLN A 246 -9.04 -15.82 32.97
C GLN A 246 -7.62 -16.43 32.97
N SER A 247 -6.61 -15.64 32.61
CA SER A 247 -5.21 -16.08 32.67
C SER A 247 -4.70 -16.08 34.10
N GLU A 248 -4.99 -15.03 34.88
CA GLU A 248 -4.61 -14.92 36.30
C GLU A 248 -5.18 -16.06 37.15
N GLU A 249 -6.45 -16.43 36.94
CA GLU A 249 -7.10 -17.56 37.64
C GLU A 249 -6.49 -18.94 37.29
N ARG A 250 -5.72 -19.06 36.19
CA ARG A 250 -5.07 -20.31 35.77
C ARG A 250 -3.67 -20.51 36.35
N PHE A 251 -3.06 -19.49 36.95
CA PHE A 251 -1.72 -19.58 37.54
C PHE A 251 -1.72 -19.82 39.06
N GLU A 252 -2.89 -19.92 39.70
CA GLU A 252 -3.01 -20.16 41.16
C GLU A 252 -3.13 -21.65 41.55
N TRP A 253 -2.57 -22.59 40.76
CA TRP A 253 -2.61 -24.04 41.06
C TRP A 253 -1.25 -24.61 41.49
#